data_AF-A0A2N5ZCQ0-F1
#
_entry.id   AF-A0A2N5ZCQ0-F1
#
_cell.length_a   1.000
_cell.length_b   1.000
_cell.length_c   1.000
_cell.angle_alpha   90.00
_cell.angle_beta   90.00
_cell.angle_gamma   90.00
#
_symmetry.space_group_name_H-M   'P 1'
#
loop_
_entity.id
_entity.type
_entity.pdbx_description
1 polymer ?
#
loop_
_entity_poly.entity_id
_entity_poly.type
_entity_poly.pdbx_seq_one_letter_code
_entity_poly.pdbx_strand_id
1 'polypeptide(L)'
;MDKPEDIPDEDTINFNFSGMTIREIFETVSNLTGLNIIVDGEVKERKINLFIQDLPVNQVFELVCTSTGLAKHRYNSNTYIVSENDKAKDMLAFKEQSIFRLKNAEAKEVLNLIKGNQKLSSKIKMENYSVDERINAILAYDTPENLELVEKIISDFDKKNGQVTIELHLVEMQREDLNNFGLEFGQYPITPNTVDILNIPSNIKVYSRLEALAEKNKANILSSPKIRIVHKKKAVFEITDEIPVPFYTYEDANKYTVEGTNTNLRVLEPLKQYRKEEVGIKLTVEPYIHDNKEVSLDLDIDISDLSKIDSDGQLYTSTRTTKTFVRLKDRETAILGGLIKQEESNKESNLPGFTKIPLLRALFRNRKKESKNMEMLMFITPFFVNKDGEADNVNISTGEHLKKIPTIGNMSENSEVSSDDYYNVVGELKKVSQ
;
A
#
# COMPACT_ATOMS: atom_id res chain seq x y z
N MET A 1 -14.40 26.61 25.33
CA MET A 1 -14.87 26.58 26.73
C MET A 1 -13.61 26.59 27.56
N ASP A 2 -13.43 27.63 28.36
CA ASP A 2 -12.25 27.82 29.20
C ASP A 2 -12.03 26.60 30.10
N LYS A 3 -10.77 26.14 30.15
CA LYS A 3 -10.31 25.24 31.20
C LYS A 3 -10.56 25.92 32.56
N PRO A 4 -11.07 25.22 33.58
CA PRO A 4 -10.89 25.71 34.94
C PRO A 4 -9.38 25.81 35.21
N GLU A 5 -8.94 26.94 35.78
CA GLU A 5 -7.57 27.14 36.22
C GLU A 5 -7.13 25.97 37.09
N ASP A 6 -6.02 25.33 36.70
CA ASP A 6 -5.37 24.28 37.47
C ASP A 6 -5.11 24.81 38.89
N ILE A 7 -5.66 24.12 39.89
CA ILE A 7 -5.29 24.33 41.29
C ILE A 7 -3.76 24.13 41.37
N PRO A 8 -2.97 25.08 41.88
CA PRO A 8 -1.51 24.98 41.84
C PRO A 8 -1.05 23.71 42.57
N ASP A 9 -0.37 22.82 41.84
CA ASP A 9 0.03 21.46 42.28
C ASP A 9 1.13 21.45 43.36
N GLU A 10 1.66 22.60 43.79
CA GLU A 10 2.85 22.69 44.66
C GLU A 10 2.63 23.37 46.03
N ASP A 11 1.49 24.02 46.28
CA ASP A 11 1.25 24.67 47.57
C ASP A 11 0.71 23.66 48.60
N THR A 12 1.50 23.36 49.63
CA THR A 12 1.05 22.57 50.78
C THR A 12 0.46 23.49 51.84
N ILE A 13 -0.58 23.02 52.52
CA ILE A 13 -1.24 23.81 53.57
C ILE A 13 -1.29 23.05 54.90
N ASN A 14 -1.13 23.83 55.98
CA ASN A 14 -1.18 23.39 57.36
C ASN A 14 -2.43 23.97 58.03
N PHE A 15 -3.32 23.13 58.55
CA PHE A 15 -4.53 23.55 59.26
C PHE A 15 -4.73 22.82 60.57
N ASN A 16 -5.26 23.56 61.53
CA ASN A 16 -5.78 23.01 62.77
C ASN A 16 -7.22 23.49 62.95
N PHE A 17 -8.17 22.60 62.65
CA PHE A 17 -9.57 22.79 62.96
C PHE A 17 -9.81 22.23 64.37
N SER A 18 -10.10 23.11 65.32
CA SER A 18 -10.36 22.72 66.72
C SER A 18 -11.76 23.19 67.12
N GLY A 19 -12.68 22.24 67.25
CA GLY A 19 -14.06 22.48 67.68
C GLY A 19 -14.96 23.13 66.64
N MET A 20 -14.55 23.12 65.37
CA MET A 20 -15.34 23.65 64.25
C MET A 20 -16.47 22.71 63.82
N THR A 21 -17.54 23.30 63.34
CA THR A 21 -18.68 22.63 62.72
C THR A 21 -18.34 22.17 61.30
N ILE A 22 -19.09 21.20 60.77
CA ILE A 22 -18.90 20.68 59.41
C ILE A 22 -19.05 21.80 58.38
N ARG A 23 -20.04 22.68 58.54
CA ARG A 23 -20.24 23.83 57.65
C ARG A 23 -19.05 24.80 57.66
N GLU A 24 -18.56 25.17 58.83
CA GLU A 24 -17.39 26.06 58.97
C GLU A 24 -16.14 25.46 58.32
N ILE A 25 -15.94 24.14 58.44
CA ILE A 25 -14.83 23.44 57.80
C ILE A 25 -14.97 23.53 56.28
N PHE A 26 -16.14 23.20 55.71
CA PHE A 26 -16.33 23.26 54.26
C PHE A 26 -16.34 24.67 53.68
N GLU A 27 -16.82 25.67 54.42
CA GLU A 27 -16.67 27.08 54.05
C GLU A 27 -15.20 27.50 54.00
N THR A 28 -14.40 27.06 54.97
CA THR A 28 -12.96 27.32 54.98
C THR A 28 -12.28 26.64 53.79
N VAL A 29 -12.61 25.38 53.51
CA VAL A 29 -12.07 24.64 52.35
C VAL A 29 -12.51 25.28 51.04
N SER A 30 -13.75 25.77 50.94
CA SER A 30 -14.27 26.48 49.76
C SER A 30 -13.46 27.76 49.48
N ASN A 31 -13.20 28.57 50.51
CA ASN A 31 -12.40 29.79 50.41
C ASN A 31 -10.93 29.53 50.02
N LEU A 32 -10.38 28.38 50.43
CA LEU A 32 -8.98 28.03 50.16
C LEU A 32 -8.78 27.41 48.77
N THR A 33 -9.72 26.55 48.36
CA THR A 33 -9.64 25.81 47.10
C THR A 33 -10.25 26.57 45.93
N GLY A 34 -11.03 27.63 46.19
CA GLY A 34 -11.79 28.36 45.19
C GLY A 34 -13.05 27.62 44.69
N LEU A 35 -13.33 26.42 45.22
CA LEU A 35 -14.47 25.60 44.84
C LEU A 35 -15.75 26.05 45.55
N ASN A 36 -16.88 26.06 44.87
CA ASN A 36 -18.19 26.27 45.50
C ASN A 36 -18.63 24.97 46.20
N ILE A 37 -18.64 24.95 47.53
CA ILE A 37 -19.03 23.76 48.30
C ILE A 37 -20.38 24.00 48.97
N ILE A 38 -21.37 23.16 48.67
CA ILE A 38 -22.72 23.21 49.23
C ILE A 38 -22.91 22.00 50.15
N VAL A 39 -23.11 22.24 51.44
CA VAL A 39 -23.41 21.17 52.40
C VAL A 39 -24.92 20.96 52.46
N ASP A 40 -25.37 19.73 52.25
CA ASP A 40 -26.79 19.35 52.32
C ASP A 40 -27.36 19.66 53.72
N GLY A 41 -28.60 20.17 53.77
CA GLY A 41 -29.32 20.53 54.99
C GLY A 41 -29.52 19.37 55.95
N GLU A 42 -29.50 18.13 55.44
CA GLU A 42 -29.69 16.92 56.24
C GLU A 42 -28.40 16.38 56.86
N VAL A 43 -27.23 16.94 56.52
CA VAL A 43 -25.96 16.54 57.14
C VAL A 43 -25.99 16.88 58.63
N LYS A 44 -25.83 15.87 59.47
CA LYS A 44 -25.80 16.05 60.93
C LYS A 44 -24.63 16.93 61.34
N GLU A 45 -24.95 18.09 61.90
CA GLU A 45 -23.95 19.02 62.41
C GLU A 45 -23.21 18.42 63.62
N ARG A 46 -21.89 18.39 63.55
CA ARG A 46 -21.03 17.90 64.64
C ARG A 46 -19.72 18.67 64.66
N LYS A 47 -19.16 18.81 65.86
CA LYS A 47 -17.84 19.42 66.05
C LYS A 47 -16.76 18.41 65.74
N ILE A 48 -15.79 18.82 64.93
CA ILE A 48 -14.71 17.96 64.46
C ILE A 48 -13.38 18.64 64.76
N ASN A 49 -12.42 17.83 65.20
CA ASN A 49 -11.03 18.24 65.34
C ASN A 49 -10.22 17.59 64.23
N LEU A 50 -9.61 18.38 63.36
CA LEU A 50 -8.85 17.93 62.22
C LEU A 50 -7.51 18.67 62.20
N PHE A 51 -6.43 17.91 62.14
CA PHE A 51 -5.08 18.44 62.03
C PHE A 51 -4.47 17.96 60.72
N ILE A 52 -4.17 18.91 59.84
CA ILE A 52 -3.64 18.67 58.50
C ILE A 52 -2.26 19.31 58.46
N GLN A 53 -1.25 18.52 58.08
CA GLN A 53 0.11 19.01 57.85
C GLN A 53 0.58 18.59 56.46
N ASP A 54 1.27 19.52 55.78
CA ASP A 54 1.95 19.33 54.50
C ASP A 54 1.07 18.67 53.42
N LEU A 55 -0.21 19.04 53.37
CA LEU A 55 -1.16 18.48 52.41
C LEU A 55 -1.35 19.40 51.20
N PRO A 56 -1.21 18.88 49.96
CA PRO A 56 -1.52 19.64 48.75
C PRO A 56 -2.96 20.15 48.72
N VAL A 57 -3.17 21.39 48.25
CA VAL A 57 -4.50 22.04 48.22
C VAL A 57 -5.57 21.17 47.55
N ASN A 58 -5.22 20.51 46.45
CA ASN A 58 -6.10 19.64 45.67
C ASN A 58 -6.55 18.37 46.42
N GLN A 59 -5.85 17.96 47.49
CA GLN A 59 -6.19 16.80 48.33
C GLN A 59 -6.97 17.16 49.61
N VAL A 60 -6.97 18.43 50.02
CA VAL A 60 -7.62 18.88 51.27
C VAL A 60 -9.11 18.55 51.30
N PHE A 61 -9.84 18.89 50.23
CA PHE A 61 -11.28 18.65 50.16
C PHE A 61 -11.62 17.16 50.26
N GLU A 62 -10.83 16.30 49.61
CA GLU A 62 -11.03 14.86 49.62
C GLU A 62 -10.77 14.23 51.00
N LEU A 63 -9.72 14.69 51.69
CA LEU A 63 -9.40 14.23 53.03
C LEU A 63 -10.49 14.61 54.03
N VAL A 64 -11.02 15.84 53.93
CA VAL A 64 -12.12 16.31 54.79
C VAL A 64 -13.37 15.47 54.54
N CYS A 65 -13.78 15.23 53.30
CA CYS A 65 -14.92 14.34 53.01
C CYS A 65 -14.71 12.93 53.60
N THR A 66 -13.54 12.33 53.39
CA THR A 66 -13.22 10.97 53.83
C THR A 66 -13.20 10.85 55.36
N SER A 67 -12.56 11.80 56.05
CA SER A 67 -12.45 11.81 57.52
C SER A 67 -13.79 12.08 58.21
N THR A 68 -14.66 12.87 57.57
CA THR A 68 -16.00 13.16 58.06
C THR A 68 -17.02 12.11 57.62
N GLY A 69 -16.64 11.08 56.85
CA GLY A 69 -17.56 10.06 56.35
C GLY A 69 -18.67 10.63 55.46
N LEU A 70 -18.44 11.80 54.85
CA LEU A 70 -19.34 12.46 53.93
C LEU A 70 -18.90 12.19 52.49
N ALA A 71 -19.86 12.13 51.58
CA ALA A 71 -19.59 11.98 50.17
C ALA A 71 -19.58 13.35 49.48
N LYS A 72 -18.68 13.54 48.51
CA LYS A 72 -18.69 14.69 47.60
C LYS A 72 -19.35 14.33 46.28
N HIS A 73 -20.18 15.23 45.76
CA HIS A 73 -20.82 15.12 44.46
C HIS A 73 -20.52 16.34 43.62
N ARG A 74 -19.95 16.15 42.43
CA ARG A 74 -19.71 17.24 41.51
C ARG A 74 -21.03 17.64 40.84
N TYR A 75 -21.43 18.90 40.97
CA TYR A 75 -22.57 19.48 40.25
C TYR A 75 -22.15 20.05 38.90
N ASN A 76 -20.99 20.71 38.83
CA ASN A 76 -20.37 21.20 37.61
C ASN A 76 -18.84 21.36 37.81
N SER A 77 -18.16 22.03 36.88
CA SER A 77 -16.70 22.19 36.94
C SER A 77 -16.17 22.83 38.23
N ASN A 78 -16.95 23.69 38.89
CA ASN A 78 -16.53 24.48 40.06
C ASN A 78 -17.46 24.33 41.29
N THR A 79 -18.46 23.45 41.25
CA THR A 79 -19.45 23.31 42.34
C THR A 79 -19.57 21.87 42.79
N TYR A 80 -19.47 21.66 44.10
CA TYR A 80 -19.62 20.37 44.76
C TYR A 80 -20.72 20.43 45.82
N ILE A 81 -21.50 19.35 45.92
CA ILE A 81 -22.50 19.13 46.96
C ILE A 81 -21.99 18.03 47.89
N VAL A 82 -22.03 18.24 49.20
CA VAL A 82 -21.58 17.30 50.23
C VAL A 82 -22.78 16.76 50.99
N SER A 83 -22.91 15.44 51.07
CA SER A 83 -24.04 14.74 51.71
C SER A 83 -23.61 13.50 52.50
N GLU A 84 -24.52 12.92 53.28
CA GLU A 84 -24.26 11.66 53.99
C GLU A 84 -24.13 10.47 53.02
N ASN A 85 -23.21 9.55 53.31
CA ASN A 85 -22.78 8.47 52.41
C ASN A 85 -23.91 7.54 51.94
N ASP A 86 -25.00 7.42 52.71
CA ASP A 86 -26.17 6.60 52.34
C ASP A 86 -27.09 7.30 51.32
N LYS A 87 -27.21 8.63 51.35
CA LYS A 87 -27.99 9.44 50.38
C LYS A 87 -27.18 9.84 49.15
N ALA A 88 -25.85 9.77 49.27
CA ALA A 88 -24.92 9.94 48.18
C ALA A 88 -25.29 9.10 46.95
N LYS A 89 -25.76 7.86 47.17
CA LYS A 89 -26.19 6.93 46.11
C LYS A 89 -27.38 7.40 45.28
N ASP A 90 -28.26 8.23 45.84
CA ASP A 90 -29.47 8.71 45.15
C ASP A 90 -29.28 10.11 44.54
N MET A 91 -28.39 10.94 45.09
CA MET A 91 -27.96 12.21 44.46
C MET A 91 -26.93 12.04 43.32
N LEU A 92 -26.47 10.80 43.10
CA LEU A 92 -25.37 10.38 42.20
C LEU A 92 -25.69 10.42 40.69
N ALA A 93 -26.72 11.15 40.25
CA ALA A 93 -27.15 11.14 38.86
C ALA A 93 -27.30 12.53 38.24
N PHE A 94 -26.52 13.53 38.68
CA PHE A 94 -26.28 14.69 37.82
C PHE A 94 -25.52 14.20 36.59
N LYS A 95 -26.30 13.94 35.54
CA LYS A 95 -25.83 13.54 34.24
C LYS A 95 -25.78 14.78 33.37
N GLU A 96 -24.68 14.94 32.67
CA GLU A 96 -24.50 16.01 31.70
C GLU A 96 -24.59 15.44 30.30
N GLN A 97 -25.07 16.25 29.37
CA GLN A 97 -25.06 15.91 27.95
C GLN A 97 -23.77 16.42 27.33
N SER A 98 -23.00 15.53 26.70
CA SER A 98 -21.80 15.87 25.93
C SER A 98 -21.87 15.33 24.51
N ILE A 99 -21.30 16.08 23.57
CA ILE A 99 -21.22 15.70 22.16
C ILE A 99 -19.75 15.65 21.76
N PHE A 100 -19.23 14.46 21.56
CA PHE A 100 -17.85 14.23 21.12
C PHE A 100 -17.83 14.08 19.61
N ARG A 101 -17.26 15.07 18.90
CA ARG A 101 -17.10 15.03 17.43
C ARG A 101 -15.73 14.48 17.07
N LEU A 102 -15.68 13.41 16.27
CA LEU A 102 -14.45 12.78 15.85
C LEU A 102 -14.03 13.27 14.46
N LYS A 103 -12.72 13.49 14.26
CA LYS A 103 -12.16 14.05 13.01
C LYS A 103 -11.49 13.00 12.12
N ASN A 104 -10.87 11.99 12.72
CA ASN A 104 -10.01 11.01 12.07
C ASN A 104 -10.57 9.58 12.16
N ALA A 105 -11.18 9.23 13.30
CA ALA A 105 -11.78 7.92 13.53
C ALA A 105 -13.31 7.96 13.35
N GLU A 106 -13.91 6.81 13.01
CA GLU A 106 -15.35 6.67 12.91
C GLU A 106 -15.95 6.50 14.31
N ALA A 107 -16.91 7.37 14.67
CA ALA A 107 -17.58 7.37 15.98
C ALA A 107 -18.19 6.01 16.34
N LYS A 108 -18.69 5.30 15.32
CA LYS A 108 -19.26 3.95 15.44
C LYS A 108 -18.22 2.91 15.84
N GLU A 109 -17.06 2.92 15.21
CA GLU A 109 -15.96 2.00 15.52
C GLU A 109 -15.43 2.26 16.93
N VAL A 110 -15.22 3.53 17.31
CA VAL A 110 -14.74 3.91 18.64
C VAL A 110 -15.72 3.48 19.73
N LEU A 111 -17.03 3.69 19.53
CA LEU A 111 -18.03 3.25 20.50
C LEU A 111 -18.08 1.72 20.63
N ASN A 112 -17.88 0.98 19.54
CA ASN A 112 -17.81 -0.48 19.57
C ASN A 112 -16.59 -0.99 20.35
N LEU A 113 -15.44 -0.30 20.24
CA LEU A 113 -14.24 -0.61 21.03
C LEU A 113 -14.50 -0.39 22.53
N ILE A 114 -15.17 0.70 22.89
CA ILE A 114 -15.54 1.03 24.27
C ILE A 114 -16.52 -0.03 24.82
N LYS A 115 -17.50 -0.47 24.02
CA LYS A 115 -18.43 -1.56 24.37
C LYS A 115 -17.74 -2.92 24.56
N GLY A 116 -16.69 -3.20 23.78
CA GLY A 116 -15.95 -4.46 23.84
C GLY A 116 -15.12 -4.65 25.12
N ASN A 117 -14.78 -3.57 25.83
CA ASN A 117 -14.00 -3.63 27.06
C ASN A 117 -14.89 -3.80 28.30
N GLN A 118 -14.94 -5.02 28.83
CA GLN A 118 -15.80 -5.40 29.97
C GLN A 118 -15.60 -4.56 31.24
N LYS A 119 -14.38 -4.03 31.48
CA LYS A 119 -14.10 -3.17 32.63
C LYS A 119 -14.61 -1.75 32.45
N LEU A 120 -14.62 -1.26 31.20
CA LEU A 120 -15.19 0.04 30.86
C LEU A 120 -16.72 -0.04 30.80
N SER A 121 -17.28 -1.11 30.24
CA SER A 121 -18.72 -1.34 30.15
C SER A 121 -19.42 -1.61 31.48
N SER A 122 -18.68 -1.98 32.52
CA SER A 122 -19.22 -2.14 33.88
C SER A 122 -19.19 -0.83 34.68
N LYS A 123 -18.28 0.10 34.34
CA LYS A 123 -18.23 1.45 34.94
C LYS A 123 -19.17 2.43 34.22
N ILE A 124 -19.33 2.27 32.91
CA ILE A 124 -20.07 3.18 32.05
C ILE A 124 -21.32 2.47 31.52
N LYS A 125 -22.48 3.07 31.72
CA LYS A 125 -23.75 2.54 31.20
C LYS A 125 -23.85 2.83 29.70
N MET A 126 -23.60 1.82 28.87
CA MET A 126 -23.55 1.97 27.40
C MET A 126 -24.86 2.45 26.76
N GLU A 127 -26.00 2.29 27.45
CA GLU A 127 -27.31 2.84 27.07
C GLU A 127 -27.33 4.39 27.02
N ASN A 128 -26.43 5.04 27.76
CA ASN A 128 -26.28 6.50 27.78
C ASN A 128 -25.53 7.05 26.55
N TYR A 129 -24.99 6.19 25.68
CA TYR A 129 -24.12 6.58 24.56
C TYR A 129 -24.75 6.17 23.24
N SER A 130 -24.85 7.13 22.33
CA SER A 130 -25.40 6.93 20.98
C SER A 130 -24.54 7.61 19.94
N VAL A 131 -24.62 7.15 18.69
CA VAL A 131 -23.84 7.69 17.57
C VAL A 131 -24.77 8.46 16.64
N ASP A 132 -24.40 9.68 16.29
CA ASP A 132 -24.97 10.39 15.14
C ASP A 132 -23.99 10.26 13.97
N GLU A 133 -24.32 9.36 13.03
CA GLU A 133 -23.49 9.07 11.86
C GLU A 133 -23.38 10.27 10.90
N ARG A 134 -24.36 11.20 10.91
CA ARG A 134 -24.37 12.34 9.97
C ARG A 134 -23.28 13.36 10.27
N ILE A 135 -22.91 13.50 11.55
CA ILE A 135 -21.90 14.46 12.01
C ILE A 135 -20.67 13.77 12.62
N ASN A 136 -20.55 12.45 12.46
CA ASN A 136 -19.50 11.62 13.06
C ASN A 136 -19.27 11.94 14.55
N ALA A 137 -20.34 11.86 15.35
CA ALA A 137 -20.29 12.24 16.76
C ALA A 137 -20.87 11.17 17.69
N ILE A 138 -20.33 11.12 18.90
CA ILE A 138 -20.86 10.32 20.01
C ILE A 138 -21.62 11.28 20.94
N LEU A 139 -22.92 11.06 21.09
CA LEU A 139 -23.76 11.71 22.07
C LEU A 139 -23.72 10.89 23.36
N ALA A 140 -23.32 11.53 24.45
CA ALA A 140 -23.21 10.91 25.77
C ALA A 140 -24.08 11.64 26.78
N TYR A 141 -24.76 10.89 27.65
CA TYR A 141 -25.55 11.42 28.76
C TYR A 141 -25.21 10.67 30.07
N ASP A 142 -24.15 11.10 30.74
CA ASP A 142 -23.57 10.37 31.88
C ASP A 142 -23.00 11.34 32.94
N THR A 143 -22.47 10.81 34.03
CA THR A 143 -21.81 11.61 35.08
C THR A 143 -20.56 12.32 34.53
N PRO A 144 -20.21 13.53 35.02
CA PRO A 144 -19.04 14.27 34.55
C PRO A 144 -17.73 13.45 34.57
N GLU A 145 -17.54 12.60 35.59
CA GLU A 145 -16.37 11.72 35.71
C GLU A 145 -16.30 10.67 34.57
N ASN A 146 -17.44 10.09 34.20
CA ASN A 146 -17.50 9.14 33.08
C ASN A 146 -17.27 9.84 31.74
N LEU A 147 -17.76 11.07 31.58
CA LEU A 147 -17.58 11.87 30.37
C LEU A 147 -16.11 12.25 30.16
N GLU A 148 -15.40 12.67 31.21
CA GLU A 148 -13.96 12.97 31.14
C GLU A 148 -13.13 11.72 30.77
N LEU A 149 -13.48 10.56 31.34
CA LEU A 149 -12.83 9.30 31.00
C LEU A 149 -13.05 8.93 29.52
N VAL A 150 -14.28 9.06 29.03
CA VAL A 150 -14.62 8.80 27.62
C VAL A 150 -13.94 9.80 26.70
N GLU A 151 -13.88 11.07 27.07
CA GLU A 151 -13.17 12.11 26.31
C GLU A 151 -11.69 11.75 26.14
N LYS A 152 -11.02 11.35 27.24
CA LYS A 152 -9.62 10.93 27.20
C LYS A 152 -9.41 9.75 26.26
N ILE A 153 -10.28 8.73 26.33
CA ILE A 153 -10.23 7.58 25.42
C ILE A 153 -10.42 8.03 23.97
N ILE A 154 -11.46 8.81 23.68
CA ILE A 154 -11.73 9.30 22.32
C ILE A 154 -10.53 10.08 21.77
N SER A 155 -9.91 10.93 22.59
CA SER A 155 -8.73 11.71 22.18
C SER A 155 -7.53 10.83 21.79
N ASP A 156 -7.38 9.67 22.43
CA ASP A 156 -6.30 8.74 22.13
C ASP A 156 -6.55 7.92 20.86
N PHE A 157 -7.81 7.66 20.53
CA PHE A 157 -8.23 6.93 19.33
C PHE A 157 -8.42 7.83 18.11
N ASP A 158 -8.81 9.10 18.28
CA ASP A 158 -9.07 10.05 17.19
C ASP A 158 -7.78 10.67 16.60
N LYS A 159 -6.78 9.83 16.35
CA LYS A 159 -5.49 10.22 15.77
C LYS A 159 -5.51 10.04 14.25
N LYS A 160 -4.84 10.94 13.53
CA LYS A 160 -4.73 10.87 12.07
C LYS A 160 -3.99 9.60 11.64
N ASN A 161 -4.60 8.87 10.72
CA ASN A 161 -3.97 7.68 10.13
C ASN A 161 -2.72 8.06 9.34
N GLY A 162 -1.66 7.27 9.51
CA GLY A 162 -0.45 7.42 8.71
C GLY A 162 -0.73 7.13 7.24
N GLN A 163 0.00 7.82 6.36
CA GLN A 163 -0.04 7.59 4.92
C GLN A 163 1.38 7.32 4.41
N VAL A 164 1.47 6.45 3.41
CA VAL A 164 2.72 6.13 2.72
C VAL A 164 2.50 6.27 1.21
N THR A 165 3.44 6.90 0.54
CA THR A 165 3.53 6.87 -0.93
C THR A 165 4.49 5.77 -1.32
N ILE A 166 4.11 4.96 -2.29
CA ILE A 166 4.89 3.83 -2.76
C ILE A 166 5.23 4.09 -4.22
N GLU A 167 6.50 3.95 -4.54
CA GLU A 167 7.03 4.05 -5.89
C GLU A 167 7.63 2.70 -6.29
N LEU A 168 7.08 2.11 -7.35
CA LEU A 168 7.61 0.91 -7.97
C LEU A 168 8.44 1.35 -9.16
N HIS A 169 9.69 0.92 -9.28
CA HIS A 169 10.49 1.09 -10.48
C HIS A 169 10.68 -0.26 -11.16
N LEU A 170 10.25 -0.34 -12.41
CA LEU A 170 10.49 -1.47 -13.29
C LEU A 170 11.50 -1.02 -14.34
N VAL A 171 12.67 -1.67 -14.34
CA VAL A 171 13.71 -1.46 -15.34
C VAL A 171 13.83 -2.72 -16.17
N GLU A 172 13.60 -2.60 -17.48
CA GLU A 172 13.81 -3.69 -18.43
C GLU A 172 14.79 -3.26 -19.52
N MET A 173 15.77 -4.10 -19.80
CA MET A 173 16.76 -3.93 -20.84
C MET A 173 16.66 -5.09 -21.81
N GLN A 174 16.47 -4.78 -23.08
CA GLN A 174 16.46 -5.76 -24.16
C GLN A 174 17.60 -5.46 -25.12
N ARG A 175 18.38 -6.48 -25.45
CA ARG A 175 19.45 -6.41 -26.44
C ARG A 175 19.34 -7.57 -27.41
N GLU A 176 19.31 -7.25 -28.70
CA GLU A 176 19.27 -8.22 -29.78
C GLU A 176 20.44 -7.97 -30.75
N ASP A 177 21.31 -8.95 -30.91
CA ASP A 177 22.41 -8.91 -31.86
C ASP A 177 22.13 -9.97 -32.96
N LEU A 178 22.02 -9.53 -34.21
CA LEU A 178 21.81 -10.39 -35.38
C LEU A 178 23.01 -10.27 -36.33
N ASN A 179 23.63 -11.40 -36.66
CA ASN A 179 24.64 -11.51 -37.70
C ASN A 179 24.20 -12.57 -38.71
N ASN A 180 23.99 -12.17 -39.95
CA ASN A 180 23.69 -13.07 -41.06
C ASN A 180 24.69 -12.85 -42.19
N PHE A 181 25.50 -13.86 -42.48
CA PHE A 181 26.52 -13.75 -43.52
C PHE A 181 26.70 -15.06 -44.30
N GLY A 182 26.63 -14.95 -45.62
CA GLY A 182 26.99 -16.00 -46.56
C GLY A 182 26.09 -16.02 -47.79
N LEU A 183 26.13 -17.14 -48.51
CA LEU A 183 25.34 -17.32 -49.74
C LEU A 183 24.12 -18.21 -49.46
N GLU A 184 22.93 -17.67 -49.73
CA GLU A 184 21.70 -18.43 -49.77
C GLU A 184 21.49 -18.99 -51.18
N PHE A 185 21.34 -20.31 -51.28
CA PHE A 185 21.12 -21.01 -52.55
C PHE A 185 19.63 -21.33 -52.70
N GLY A 186 19.05 -20.99 -53.85
CA GLY A 186 17.65 -21.32 -54.14
C GLY A 186 17.43 -22.83 -54.20
N GLN A 187 16.30 -23.30 -53.65
CA GLN A 187 15.88 -24.69 -53.79
C GLN A 187 15.24 -24.91 -55.16
N TYR A 188 15.70 -25.92 -55.90
CA TYR A 188 14.98 -26.40 -57.08
C TYR A 188 13.84 -27.32 -56.59
N PRO A 189 12.57 -27.05 -56.90
CA PRO A 189 11.48 -27.91 -56.45
C PRO A 189 11.61 -29.28 -57.12
N ILE A 190 11.97 -30.30 -56.34
CA ILE A 190 11.95 -31.70 -56.78
C ILE A 190 10.59 -32.26 -56.39
N THR A 191 9.77 -32.62 -57.37
CA THR A 191 8.46 -33.22 -57.12
C THR A 191 8.63 -34.58 -56.43
N PRO A 192 8.00 -34.86 -55.27
CA PRO A 192 8.37 -35.99 -54.41
C PRO A 192 8.20 -37.39 -54.99
N ASN A 193 7.46 -37.56 -56.09
CA ASN A 193 7.01 -38.88 -56.54
C ASN A 193 7.79 -39.48 -57.72
N THR A 194 8.85 -38.83 -58.21
CA THR A 194 9.77 -39.44 -59.20
C THR A 194 11.04 -38.62 -59.27
N VAL A 195 12.07 -39.00 -58.51
CA VAL A 195 13.43 -38.51 -58.76
C VAL A 195 13.97 -39.29 -59.95
N ASP A 196 13.72 -38.79 -61.17
CA ASP A 196 14.32 -39.35 -62.39
C ASP A 196 15.80 -38.95 -62.45
N ILE A 197 16.64 -39.75 -61.81
CA ILE A 197 18.11 -39.59 -61.79
C ILE A 197 18.77 -39.78 -63.17
N LEU A 198 18.04 -40.29 -64.17
CA LEU A 198 18.53 -40.45 -65.55
C LEU A 198 18.21 -39.24 -66.44
N ASN A 199 17.14 -38.51 -66.18
CA ASN A 199 16.76 -37.28 -66.91
C ASN A 199 16.99 -36.01 -66.10
N ILE A 200 18.21 -35.82 -65.60
CA ILE A 200 18.63 -34.53 -65.07
C ILE A 200 18.71 -33.54 -66.25
N PRO A 201 17.90 -32.46 -66.29
CA PRO A 201 17.94 -31.50 -67.38
C PRO A 201 19.36 -30.93 -67.52
N SER A 202 19.86 -30.83 -68.75
CA SER A 202 21.23 -30.40 -69.05
C SER A 202 21.53 -28.93 -68.70
N ASN A 203 20.52 -28.17 -68.24
CA ASN A 203 20.60 -26.75 -67.93
C ASN A 203 20.04 -26.42 -66.52
N ILE A 204 20.61 -27.00 -65.46
CA ILE A 204 20.30 -26.58 -64.10
C ILE A 204 20.89 -25.19 -63.84
N LYS A 205 20.03 -24.18 -63.66
CA LYS A 205 20.43 -22.86 -63.17
C LYS A 205 20.35 -22.83 -61.65
N VAL A 206 21.49 -22.63 -61.00
CA VAL A 206 21.57 -22.39 -59.55
C VAL A 206 21.58 -20.89 -59.31
N TYR A 207 20.53 -20.37 -58.69
CA TYR A 207 20.50 -18.98 -58.24
C TYR A 207 21.06 -18.90 -56.83
N SER A 208 21.87 -17.87 -56.58
CA SER A 208 22.40 -17.58 -55.25
C SER A 208 22.21 -16.11 -54.91
N ARG A 209 22.01 -15.84 -53.63
CA ARG A 209 21.91 -14.49 -53.07
C ARG A 209 22.98 -14.34 -52.00
N LEU A 210 23.78 -13.29 -52.10
CA LEU A 210 24.70 -12.91 -51.03
C LEU A 210 23.92 -12.16 -49.96
N GLU A 211 23.98 -12.68 -48.73
CA GLU A 211 23.48 -12.02 -47.54
C GLU A 211 24.66 -11.56 -46.68
N ALA A 212 24.67 -10.29 -46.31
CA ALA A 212 25.64 -9.70 -45.39
C ALA A 212 24.92 -8.64 -44.55
N LEU A 213 24.44 -9.04 -43.38
CA LEU A 213 23.69 -8.22 -42.44
C LEU A 213 24.31 -8.38 -41.04
N ALA A 214 24.61 -7.25 -40.41
CA ALA A 214 24.93 -7.19 -38.99
C ALA A 214 24.05 -6.10 -38.38
N GLU A 215 23.24 -6.45 -37.39
CA GLU A 215 22.28 -5.59 -36.73
C GLU A 215 22.41 -5.72 -35.21
N LYS A 216 22.29 -4.60 -34.51
CA LYS A 216 22.32 -4.53 -33.05
C LYS A 216 21.20 -3.61 -32.58
N ASN A 217 20.23 -4.19 -31.89
CA ASN A 217 19.10 -3.48 -31.32
C ASN A 217 19.24 -3.45 -29.80
N LYS A 218 18.98 -2.29 -29.20
CA LYS A 218 18.98 -2.08 -27.75
C LYS A 218 17.79 -1.23 -27.38
N ALA A 219 17.00 -1.71 -26.42
CA ALA A 219 15.87 -0.99 -25.86
C ALA A 219 15.97 -0.97 -24.33
N ASN A 220 15.67 0.18 -23.74
CA ASN A 220 15.56 0.36 -22.30
C ASN A 220 14.14 0.83 -21.99
N ILE A 221 13.47 0.16 -21.07
CA ILE A 221 12.11 0.47 -20.63
C ILE A 221 12.16 0.78 -19.14
N LEU A 222 11.63 1.94 -18.77
CA LEU A 222 11.47 2.36 -17.38
C LEU A 222 10.00 2.67 -17.12
N SER A 223 9.39 1.94 -16.21
CA SER A 223 8.06 2.25 -15.69
C SER A 223 8.17 2.61 -14.21
N SER A 224 7.49 3.68 -13.78
CA SER A 224 7.57 4.16 -12.40
C SER A 224 6.21 4.57 -11.82
N PRO A 225 5.26 3.64 -11.65
CA PRO A 225 3.98 3.96 -11.05
C PRO A 225 4.14 4.36 -9.58
N LYS A 226 3.37 5.37 -9.16
CA LYS A 226 3.37 5.92 -7.80
C LYS A 226 1.95 5.94 -7.25
N ILE A 227 1.77 5.49 -6.02
CA ILE A 227 0.47 5.51 -5.34
C ILE A 227 0.61 5.90 -3.87
N ARG A 228 -0.33 6.71 -3.38
CA ARG A 228 -0.42 7.09 -1.96
C ARG A 228 -1.54 6.33 -1.27
N ILE A 229 -1.25 5.76 -0.12
CA ILE A 229 -2.12 4.80 0.56
C ILE A 229 -2.14 5.06 2.05
N VAL A 230 -3.31 4.87 2.66
CA VAL A 230 -3.54 4.99 4.10
C VAL A 230 -3.19 3.66 4.79
N HIS A 231 -2.68 3.74 6.02
CA HIS A 231 -2.46 2.58 6.89
C HIS A 231 -3.62 1.56 6.87
N LYS A 232 -3.31 0.28 6.65
CA LYS A 232 -4.26 -0.86 6.62
C LYS A 232 -5.39 -0.74 5.60
N LYS A 233 -5.22 0.10 4.57
CA LYS A 233 -6.19 0.19 3.48
C LYS A 233 -5.56 -0.39 2.22
N LYS A 234 -6.20 -1.42 1.67
CA LYS A 234 -5.84 -1.99 0.38
C LYS A 234 -6.10 -0.97 -0.73
N ALA A 235 -5.12 -0.77 -1.59
CA ALA A 235 -5.24 0.05 -2.79
C ALA A 235 -4.93 -0.78 -4.02
N VAL A 236 -5.62 -0.48 -5.12
CA VAL A 236 -5.43 -1.11 -6.42
C VAL A 236 -5.15 0.00 -7.43
N PHE A 237 -4.08 -0.16 -8.19
CA PHE A 237 -3.63 0.72 -9.25
C PHE A 237 -3.58 -0.09 -10.54
N GLU A 238 -4.38 0.29 -11.53
CA GLU A 238 -4.50 -0.41 -12.80
C GLU A 238 -4.33 0.59 -13.95
N ILE A 239 -3.33 0.36 -14.80
CA ILE A 239 -3.15 1.02 -16.09
C ILE A 239 -3.12 -0.09 -17.12
N THR A 240 -4.24 -0.31 -17.79
CA THR A 240 -4.39 -1.37 -18.80
C THR A 240 -4.94 -0.81 -20.10
N ASP A 241 -4.47 -1.40 -21.20
CA ASP A 241 -5.00 -1.22 -22.54
C ASP A 241 -5.93 -2.40 -22.87
N GLU A 242 -7.09 -2.10 -23.43
CA GLU A 242 -8.05 -3.11 -23.89
C GLU A 242 -7.82 -3.42 -25.37
N ILE A 243 -7.36 -4.63 -25.67
CA ILE A 243 -7.10 -5.08 -27.04
C ILE A 243 -8.25 -5.99 -27.52
N PRO A 244 -8.95 -5.63 -28.61
CA PRO A 244 -9.99 -6.48 -29.18
C PRO A 244 -9.37 -7.61 -30.02
N VAL A 245 -9.52 -8.85 -29.57
CA VAL A 245 -9.05 -10.07 -30.22
C VAL A 245 -10.15 -10.65 -31.10
N PRO A 246 -9.99 -10.72 -32.43
CA PRO A 246 -10.98 -11.37 -33.28
C PRO A 246 -10.95 -12.89 -33.09
N PHE A 247 -12.11 -13.52 -32.97
CA PHE A 247 -12.26 -14.97 -33.06
C PHE A 247 -13.47 -15.34 -33.93
N TYR A 248 -13.46 -16.54 -34.49
CA TYR A 248 -14.51 -17.01 -35.40
C TYR A 248 -15.33 -18.11 -34.73
N THR A 249 -16.63 -17.91 -34.66
CA THR A 249 -17.60 -18.97 -34.33
C THR A 249 -18.27 -19.43 -35.60
N TYR A 250 -18.59 -20.72 -35.69
CA TYR A 250 -19.30 -21.26 -36.85
C TYR A 250 -20.76 -21.48 -36.47
N GLU A 251 -21.68 -20.80 -37.15
CA GLU A 251 -23.10 -21.10 -37.07
C GLU A 251 -23.54 -21.87 -38.32
N ASP A 252 -24.55 -22.73 -38.16
CA ASP A 252 -25.19 -23.43 -39.26
C ASP A 252 -25.90 -22.40 -40.15
N ALA A 253 -25.28 -22.02 -41.26
CA ALA A 253 -25.88 -21.14 -42.23
C ALA A 253 -26.48 -21.97 -43.37
N ASN A 254 -27.81 -21.99 -43.41
CA ASN A 254 -28.66 -22.55 -44.46
C ASN A 254 -28.43 -24.02 -44.86
N LYS A 255 -29.53 -24.79 -44.85
CA LYS A 255 -29.58 -26.13 -45.45
C LYS A 255 -29.73 -25.97 -46.96
N TYR A 256 -28.70 -26.36 -47.72
CA TYR A 256 -28.82 -26.47 -49.16
C TYR A 256 -29.27 -27.90 -49.50
N THR A 257 -30.49 -28.04 -50.00
CA THR A 257 -30.99 -29.30 -50.55
C THR A 257 -30.52 -29.40 -52.00
N VAL A 258 -29.65 -30.37 -52.31
CA VAL A 258 -29.24 -30.64 -53.69
C VAL A 258 -30.35 -31.44 -54.36
N GLU A 259 -30.99 -30.89 -55.40
CA GLU A 259 -32.03 -31.59 -56.17
C GLU A 259 -31.52 -32.96 -56.66
N GLY A 260 -32.27 -34.02 -56.34
CA GLY A 260 -31.97 -35.39 -56.78
C GLY A 260 -31.16 -36.26 -55.80
N THR A 261 -30.77 -35.75 -54.63
CA THR A 261 -30.09 -36.55 -53.58
C THR A 261 -30.60 -36.23 -52.18
N ASN A 262 -30.81 -37.23 -51.32
CA ASN A 262 -31.25 -37.08 -49.91
C ASN A 262 -30.13 -36.56 -48.97
N THR A 263 -29.17 -35.80 -49.48
CA THR A 263 -28.01 -35.31 -48.73
C THR A 263 -28.17 -33.81 -48.45
N ASN A 264 -28.33 -33.47 -47.16
CA ASN A 264 -28.33 -32.09 -46.70
C ASN A 264 -26.88 -31.61 -46.56
N LEU A 265 -26.47 -30.63 -47.36
CA LEU A 265 -25.20 -29.92 -47.16
C LEU A 265 -25.41 -28.83 -46.11
N ARG A 266 -24.63 -28.89 -45.03
CA ARG A 266 -24.54 -27.82 -44.02
C ARG A 266 -23.33 -26.97 -44.39
N VAL A 267 -23.56 -25.71 -44.73
CA VAL A 267 -22.48 -24.74 -44.91
C VAL A 267 -22.33 -24.00 -43.59
N LEU A 268 -21.11 -24.01 -43.04
CA LEU A 268 -20.80 -23.25 -41.83
C LEU A 268 -20.28 -21.87 -42.26
N GLU A 269 -20.97 -20.81 -41.86
CA GLU A 269 -20.48 -19.44 -42.09
C GLU A 269 -19.68 -18.97 -40.86
N PRO A 270 -18.46 -18.45 -41.05
CA PRO A 270 -17.66 -17.92 -39.95
C PRO A 270 -18.23 -16.56 -39.50
N LEU A 271 -18.76 -16.52 -38.29
CA LEU A 271 -19.13 -15.28 -37.61
C LEU A 271 -17.93 -14.72 -36.87
N LYS A 272 -17.50 -13.52 -37.27
CA LYS A 272 -16.40 -12.81 -36.60
C LYS A 272 -16.92 -12.14 -35.33
N GLN A 273 -16.40 -12.57 -34.19
CA GLN A 273 -16.65 -11.98 -32.88
C GLN A 273 -15.35 -11.37 -32.32
N TYR A 274 -15.47 -10.54 -31.28
CA TYR A 274 -14.32 -9.95 -30.59
C TYR A 274 -14.36 -10.33 -29.12
N ARG A 275 -13.22 -10.78 -28.59
CA ARG A 275 -12.98 -10.92 -27.15
C ARG A 275 -12.06 -9.79 -26.70
N LYS A 276 -12.28 -9.28 -25.50
CA LYS A 276 -11.41 -8.28 -24.90
C LYS A 276 -10.27 -8.97 -24.16
N GLU A 277 -9.04 -8.56 -24.44
CA GLU A 277 -7.84 -8.95 -23.69
C GLU A 277 -7.23 -7.68 -23.08
N GLU A 278 -6.96 -7.69 -21.78
CA GLU A 278 -6.39 -6.54 -21.05
C GLU A 278 -4.91 -6.76 -20.81
N VAL A 279 -4.07 -5.84 -21.30
CA VAL A 279 -2.62 -5.83 -21.05
C VAL A 279 -2.21 -4.54 -20.35
N GLY A 280 -1.31 -4.62 -19.37
CA GLY A 280 -0.79 -3.45 -18.68
C GLY A 280 -0.28 -3.74 -17.28
N ILE A 281 -0.30 -2.74 -16.41
CA ILE A 281 0.23 -2.82 -15.04
C ILE A 281 -0.95 -2.82 -14.06
N LYS A 282 -1.00 -3.85 -13.22
CA LYS A 282 -1.89 -3.97 -12.07
C LYS A 282 -1.06 -4.13 -10.81
N LEU A 283 -1.06 -3.11 -9.96
CA LEU A 283 -0.41 -3.08 -8.66
C LEU A 283 -1.47 -3.06 -7.58
N THR A 284 -1.51 -4.12 -6.78
CA THR A 284 -2.31 -4.20 -5.56
C THR A 284 -1.38 -4.15 -4.37
N VAL A 285 -1.71 -3.29 -3.40
CA VAL A 285 -0.85 -3.08 -2.25
C VAL A 285 -1.62 -2.72 -1.00
N GLU A 286 -1.19 -3.30 0.13
CA GLU A 286 -1.71 -3.00 1.45
C GLU A 286 -0.56 -2.66 2.41
N PRO A 287 -0.49 -1.41 2.93
CA PRO A 287 0.58 -1.01 3.82
C PRO A 287 0.22 -1.18 5.29
N TYR A 288 1.18 -1.61 6.09
CA TYR A 288 1.17 -1.55 7.54
C TYR A 288 2.32 -0.65 8.01
N ILE A 289 1.97 0.47 8.64
CA ILE A 289 2.90 1.49 9.11
C ILE A 289 3.20 1.18 10.58
N HIS A 290 4.48 1.00 10.90
CA HIS A 290 4.98 0.77 12.24
C HIS A 290 5.36 2.10 12.90
N ASP A 291 5.41 2.12 14.23
CA ASP A 291 5.78 3.32 15.00
C ASP A 291 7.25 3.72 14.81
N ASN A 292 8.11 2.78 14.40
CA ASN A 292 9.54 3.00 14.17
C ASN A 292 9.88 3.55 12.77
N LYS A 293 8.92 4.18 12.07
CA LYS A 293 9.07 4.71 10.69
C LYS A 293 9.45 3.65 9.66
N GLU A 294 9.00 2.42 9.89
CA GLU A 294 9.06 1.33 8.91
C GLU A 294 7.66 1.02 8.39
N VAL A 295 7.59 0.54 7.17
CA VAL A 295 6.36 0.09 6.54
C VAL A 295 6.54 -1.35 6.07
N SER A 296 5.58 -2.18 6.43
CA SER A 296 5.38 -3.49 5.82
C SER A 296 4.41 -3.35 4.67
N LEU A 297 4.77 -3.88 3.51
CA LEU A 297 3.99 -3.81 2.28
C LEU A 297 3.65 -5.24 1.84
N ASP A 298 2.36 -5.54 1.80
CA ASP A 298 1.86 -6.70 1.07
C ASP A 298 1.61 -6.28 -0.37
N LEU A 299 2.35 -6.87 -1.31
CA LEU A 299 2.43 -6.46 -2.71
C LEU A 299 2.00 -7.61 -3.63
N ASP A 300 1.10 -7.31 -4.56
CA ASP A 300 0.67 -8.18 -5.63
C ASP A 300 0.75 -7.39 -6.95
N ILE A 301 1.77 -7.70 -7.74
CA ILE A 301 2.14 -6.98 -8.96
C ILE A 301 1.92 -7.91 -10.13
N ASP A 302 1.06 -7.51 -11.06
CA ASP A 302 0.80 -8.18 -12.33
C ASP A 302 1.12 -7.22 -13.48
N ILE A 303 2.07 -7.60 -14.32
CA ILE A 303 2.46 -6.85 -15.51
C ILE A 303 2.22 -7.74 -16.73
N SER A 304 1.42 -7.27 -17.66
CA SER A 304 1.13 -7.94 -18.92
C SER A 304 1.48 -7.05 -20.10
N ASP A 305 2.05 -7.64 -21.14
CA ASP A 305 2.38 -6.94 -22.39
C ASP A 305 2.06 -7.84 -23.59
N LEU A 306 1.84 -7.24 -24.76
CA LEU A 306 1.61 -7.96 -25.99
C LEU A 306 2.94 -8.52 -26.53
N SER A 307 3.06 -9.85 -26.59
CA SER A 307 4.29 -10.51 -27.03
C SER A 307 4.35 -10.74 -28.54
N LYS A 308 3.31 -11.32 -29.14
CA LYS A 308 3.24 -11.57 -30.60
C LYS A 308 1.80 -11.74 -31.07
N ILE A 309 1.60 -11.54 -32.37
CA ILE A 309 0.38 -11.92 -33.09
C ILE A 309 0.79 -13.01 -34.08
N ASP A 310 0.11 -14.15 -34.09
CA ASP A 310 0.36 -15.18 -35.11
C ASP A 310 -0.37 -14.89 -36.43
N SER A 311 -0.09 -15.71 -37.45
CA SER A 311 -0.68 -15.58 -38.78
C SER A 311 -2.20 -15.79 -38.81
N ASP A 312 -2.75 -16.45 -37.79
CA ASP A 312 -4.18 -16.67 -37.62
C ASP A 312 -4.85 -15.52 -36.84
N GLY A 313 -4.08 -14.51 -36.44
CA GLY A 313 -4.54 -13.33 -35.70
C GLY A 313 -4.68 -13.56 -34.19
N GLN A 314 -4.17 -14.67 -33.65
CA GLN A 314 -4.17 -14.92 -32.21
C GLN A 314 -3.08 -14.10 -31.52
N LEU A 315 -3.45 -13.51 -30.39
CA LEU A 315 -2.57 -12.69 -29.57
C LEU A 315 -1.93 -13.55 -28.49
N TYR A 316 -0.63 -13.35 -28.27
CA TYR A 316 0.12 -13.96 -27.17
C TYR A 316 0.55 -12.85 -26.24
N THR A 317 0.26 -13.00 -24.96
CA THR A 317 0.64 -12.04 -23.93
C THR A 317 1.84 -12.58 -23.14
N SER A 318 2.69 -11.67 -22.70
CA SER A 318 3.77 -11.97 -21.75
C SER A 318 3.37 -11.40 -20.40
N THR A 319 3.25 -12.28 -19.40
CA THR A 319 2.87 -11.88 -18.04
C THR A 319 4.03 -12.07 -17.07
N ARG A 320 4.18 -11.12 -16.14
CA ARG A 320 5.14 -11.12 -15.05
C ARG A 320 4.37 -10.84 -13.77
N THR A 321 4.31 -11.83 -12.88
CA THR A 321 3.58 -11.74 -11.61
C THR A 321 4.55 -11.83 -10.45
N THR A 322 4.37 -11.00 -9.42
CA THR A 322 5.14 -11.04 -8.17
C THR A 322 4.23 -10.79 -6.99
N LYS A 323 4.16 -11.75 -6.08
CA LYS A 323 3.48 -11.64 -4.78
C LYS A 323 4.52 -11.70 -3.68
N THR A 324 4.61 -10.65 -2.88
CA THR A 324 5.67 -10.57 -1.86
C THR A 324 5.25 -9.69 -0.70
N PHE A 325 5.86 -9.95 0.46
CA PHE A 325 5.71 -9.14 1.65
C PHE A 325 7.09 -8.59 2.04
N VAL A 326 7.24 -7.27 2.06
CA VAL A 326 8.52 -6.61 2.34
C VAL A 326 8.36 -5.60 3.47
N ARG A 327 9.39 -5.42 4.30
CA ARG A 327 9.43 -4.41 5.36
C ARG A 327 10.61 -3.49 5.11
N LEU A 328 10.33 -2.19 5.01
CA LEU A 328 11.28 -1.18 4.55
C LEU A 328 11.16 0.09 5.41
N LYS A 329 12.26 0.79 5.58
CA LYS A 329 12.29 2.12 6.19
C LYS A 329 11.86 3.20 5.21
N ASP A 330 11.58 4.39 5.72
CA ASP A 330 11.37 5.57 4.89
C ASP A 330 12.52 5.76 3.89
N ARG A 331 12.17 5.93 2.60
CA ARG A 331 13.10 6.11 1.48
C ARG A 331 14.07 4.95 1.25
N GLU A 332 13.84 3.79 1.84
CA GLU A 332 14.65 2.59 1.60
C GLU A 332 14.17 1.87 0.34
N THR A 333 15.06 1.73 -0.64
CA THR A 333 14.76 0.98 -1.87
C THR A 333 15.12 -0.48 -1.69
N ALA A 334 14.18 -1.39 -1.97
CA ALA A 334 14.45 -2.82 -2.02
C ALA A 334 14.21 -3.40 -3.41
N ILE A 335 15.02 -4.40 -3.76
CA ILE A 335 14.85 -5.22 -4.96
C ILE A 335 13.79 -6.28 -4.64
N LEU A 336 12.65 -6.22 -5.33
CA LEU A 336 11.58 -7.21 -5.19
C LEU A 336 11.90 -8.50 -5.95
N GLY A 337 12.64 -8.38 -7.06
CA GLY A 337 13.02 -9.50 -7.89
C GLY A 337 13.70 -9.06 -9.18
N GLY A 338 14.21 -10.03 -9.92
CA GLY A 338 14.81 -9.82 -11.22
C GLY A 338 14.75 -11.06 -12.10
N LEU A 339 14.89 -10.85 -13.41
CA LEU A 339 14.91 -11.91 -14.41
C LEU A 339 15.99 -11.60 -15.43
N ILE A 340 16.88 -12.57 -15.69
CA ILE A 340 17.83 -12.51 -16.80
C ILE A 340 17.50 -13.68 -17.72
N LYS A 341 17.23 -13.38 -18.99
CA LYS A 341 16.89 -14.34 -20.03
C LYS A 341 17.81 -14.13 -21.22
N GLN A 342 18.51 -15.19 -21.61
CA GLN A 342 19.39 -15.21 -22.77
C GLN A 342 18.95 -16.32 -23.72
N GLU A 343 18.70 -15.95 -24.97
CA GLU A 343 18.39 -16.86 -26.06
C GLU A 343 19.45 -16.72 -27.16
N GLU A 344 20.07 -17.83 -27.55
CA GLU A 344 21.01 -17.87 -28.67
C GLU A 344 20.50 -18.85 -29.74
N SER A 345 20.46 -18.38 -30.98
CA SER A 345 20.11 -19.17 -32.15
C SER A 345 21.24 -19.12 -33.16
N ASN A 346 21.82 -20.28 -33.46
CA ASN A 346 22.84 -20.45 -34.49
C ASN A 346 22.27 -21.36 -35.58
N LYS A 347 21.97 -20.79 -36.75
CA LYS A 347 21.51 -21.50 -37.94
C LYS A 347 22.57 -21.45 -39.02
N GLU A 348 23.06 -22.61 -39.43
CA GLU A 348 23.96 -22.75 -40.59
C GLU A 348 23.19 -23.47 -41.70
N SER A 349 23.01 -22.79 -42.83
CA SER A 349 22.47 -23.37 -44.06
C SER A 349 23.63 -23.55 -45.02
N ASN A 350 23.76 -24.71 -45.67
CA ASN A 350 24.89 -24.94 -46.56
C ASN A 350 24.57 -25.92 -47.67
N LEU A 351 25.33 -25.83 -48.77
CA LEU A 351 25.23 -26.79 -49.87
C LEU A 351 25.91 -28.12 -49.46
N PRO A 352 25.22 -29.27 -49.49
CA PRO A 352 25.82 -30.55 -49.18
C PRO A 352 27.03 -30.86 -50.09
N GLY A 353 28.09 -31.44 -49.53
CA GLY A 353 29.31 -31.82 -50.26
C GLY A 353 30.34 -30.70 -50.44
N PHE A 354 29.92 -29.51 -50.90
CA PHE A 354 30.81 -28.38 -51.22
C PHE A 354 31.42 -27.70 -49.99
N THR A 355 30.85 -27.90 -48.80
CA THR A 355 31.39 -27.39 -47.54
C THR A 355 32.65 -28.11 -47.04
N LYS A 356 33.02 -29.24 -47.64
CA LYS A 356 34.23 -30.00 -47.24
C LYS A 356 35.53 -29.43 -47.83
N ILE A 357 35.46 -28.54 -48.82
CA ILE A 357 36.64 -27.95 -49.47
C ILE A 357 37.19 -26.82 -48.58
N PRO A 358 38.40 -26.95 -47.99
CA PRO A 358 38.90 -26.03 -46.95
C PRO A 358 38.94 -24.56 -47.40
N LEU A 359 39.21 -24.30 -48.68
CA LEU A 359 39.35 -22.95 -49.23
C LEU A 359 38.02 -22.32 -49.70
N LEU A 360 37.04 -23.14 -50.11
CA LEU A 360 35.77 -22.66 -50.67
C LEU A 360 34.59 -22.82 -49.71
N ARG A 361 34.79 -23.47 -48.56
CA ARG A 361 33.74 -23.73 -47.55
C ARG A 361 32.95 -22.48 -47.16
N ALA A 362 33.61 -21.33 -47.04
CA ALA A 362 32.97 -20.08 -46.65
C ALA A 362 32.00 -19.54 -47.71
N LEU A 363 32.20 -19.86 -48.99
CA LEU A 363 31.35 -19.44 -50.11
C LEU A 363 30.11 -20.33 -50.28
N PHE A 364 30.08 -21.52 -49.68
CA PHE A 364 28.97 -22.48 -49.83
C PHE A 364 28.15 -22.66 -48.54
N ARG A 365 28.28 -21.72 -47.59
CA ARG A 365 27.51 -21.68 -46.34
C ARG A 365 26.92 -20.30 -46.10
N ASN A 366 25.76 -20.27 -45.47
CA ASN A 366 25.14 -19.10 -44.86
C ASN A 366 25.06 -19.34 -43.35
N ARG A 367 25.49 -18.36 -42.56
CA ARG A 367 25.48 -18.43 -41.09
C ARG A 367 24.65 -17.30 -40.54
N LYS A 368 23.52 -17.64 -39.93
CA LYS A 368 22.69 -16.73 -39.15
C LYS A 368 22.89 -17.02 -37.66
N LYS A 369 23.48 -16.06 -36.95
CA LYS A 369 23.62 -16.03 -35.49
C LYS A 369 22.75 -14.91 -34.93
N GLU A 370 21.86 -15.26 -34.01
CA GLU A 370 20.95 -14.34 -33.35
C GLU A 370 21.09 -14.54 -31.84
N SER A 371 21.29 -13.45 -31.09
CA SER A 371 21.38 -13.46 -29.63
C SER A 371 20.43 -12.42 -29.06
N LYS A 372 19.51 -12.86 -28.20
CA LYS A 372 18.54 -12.03 -27.49
C LYS A 372 18.80 -12.11 -26.01
N ASN A 373 19.12 -10.98 -25.40
CA ASN A 373 19.31 -10.84 -23.97
C ASN A 373 18.24 -9.90 -23.42
N MET A 374 17.55 -10.34 -22.37
CA MET A 374 16.54 -9.57 -21.67
C MET A 374 16.86 -9.61 -20.19
N GLU A 375 16.97 -8.44 -19.58
CA GLU A 375 17.25 -8.29 -18.16
C GLU A 375 16.21 -7.36 -17.54
N MET A 376 15.62 -7.78 -16.43
CA MET A 376 14.56 -7.07 -15.75
C MET A 376 14.85 -7.00 -14.25
N LEU A 377 14.66 -5.82 -13.66
CA LEU A 377 14.75 -5.58 -12.23
C LEU A 377 13.53 -4.80 -11.75
N MET A 378 13.00 -5.20 -10.59
CA MET A 378 11.89 -4.53 -9.91
C MET A 378 12.37 -3.99 -8.57
N PHE A 379 12.16 -2.70 -8.36
CA PHE A 379 12.50 -2.00 -7.12
C PHE A 379 11.25 -1.36 -6.52
N ILE A 380 11.19 -1.30 -5.20
CA ILE A 380 10.14 -0.61 -4.47
C ILE A 380 10.76 0.38 -3.49
N THR A 381 10.20 1.58 -3.40
CA THR A 381 10.62 2.60 -2.44
C THR A 381 9.40 3.21 -1.76
N PRO A 382 9.27 3.13 -0.44
CA PRO A 382 8.23 3.82 0.30
C PRO A 382 8.68 5.21 0.75
N PHE A 383 7.73 6.14 0.82
CA PHE A 383 7.90 7.50 1.30
C PHE A 383 6.80 7.80 2.32
N PHE A 384 7.16 8.07 3.56
CA PHE A 384 6.19 8.50 4.56
C PHE A 384 5.72 9.92 4.26
N VAL A 385 4.42 10.13 4.37
CA VAL A 385 3.83 11.46 4.28
C VAL A 385 3.66 11.94 5.72
N ASN A 386 4.30 13.05 6.07
CA ASN A 386 4.28 13.59 7.44
C ASN A 386 2.85 13.73 7.97
N LYS A 387 2.67 13.34 9.26
CA LYS A 387 1.37 13.33 9.93
C LYS A 387 0.82 14.73 10.16
N ASP A 388 1.66 15.75 10.19
CA ASP A 388 1.27 17.13 10.40
C ASP A 388 1.30 17.90 9.08
N GLY A 389 0.36 18.82 8.89
CA GLY A 389 0.15 19.57 7.65
C GLY A 389 1.27 20.52 7.23
N GLU A 390 2.53 20.20 7.50
CA GLU A 390 3.63 20.64 6.65
C GLU A 390 3.40 19.96 5.29
N ALA A 391 2.70 20.70 4.42
CA ALA A 391 3.02 20.65 3.01
C ALA A 391 4.52 20.92 2.94
N ASP A 392 5.33 19.85 2.95
CA ASP A 392 6.65 19.94 2.39
C ASP A 392 6.41 20.60 1.04
N ASN A 393 6.91 21.82 0.90
CA ASN A 393 7.25 22.37 -0.39
C ASN A 393 8.33 21.45 -0.93
N VAL A 394 7.94 20.24 -1.35
CA VAL A 394 8.71 19.40 -2.21
C VAL A 394 8.66 20.14 -3.54
N ASN A 395 9.53 21.14 -3.65
CA ASN A 395 10.24 21.34 -4.91
C ASN A 395 10.77 19.95 -5.24
N ILE A 396 10.04 19.25 -6.11
CA ILE A 396 10.51 18.02 -6.71
C ILE A 396 11.65 18.46 -7.63
N SER A 397 12.82 18.75 -7.05
CA SER A 397 14.06 18.65 -7.79
C SER A 397 14.25 17.15 -8.00
N THR A 398 13.85 16.69 -9.17
CA THR A 398 13.95 15.30 -9.65
C THR A 398 15.41 14.80 -9.73
N GLY A 399 16.38 15.39 -9.00
CA GLY A 399 17.81 15.13 -9.20
C GLY A 399 18.67 14.93 -7.95
N GLU A 400 18.25 15.31 -6.75
CA GLU A 400 19.24 15.46 -5.65
C GLU A 400 19.26 14.35 -4.59
N HIS A 401 18.19 13.56 -4.44
CA HIS A 401 18.12 12.56 -3.37
C HIS A 401 18.75 11.19 -3.68
N LEU A 402 19.32 10.99 -4.87
CA LEU A 402 20.11 9.79 -5.21
C LEU A 402 21.57 9.85 -4.73
N LYS A 403 22.03 10.96 -4.12
CA LYS A 403 23.42 11.14 -3.64
C LYS A 403 23.83 10.33 -2.39
N LYS A 404 23.00 9.38 -1.88
CA LYS A 404 23.31 8.55 -0.69
C LYS A 404 23.32 7.03 -0.94
N ILE A 405 23.59 6.62 -2.18
CA ILE A 405 24.16 5.30 -2.46
C ILE A 405 25.68 5.43 -2.22
N PRO A 406 26.40 4.45 -1.63
CA PRO A 406 27.84 4.57 -1.39
C PRO A 406 28.57 5.02 -2.66
N THR A 407 29.15 6.21 -2.58
CA THR A 407 29.85 6.89 -3.67
C THR A 407 31.13 6.12 -4.01
N ILE A 408 31.15 5.41 -5.14
CA ILE A 408 32.39 5.07 -5.81
C ILE A 408 32.67 6.18 -6.84
N GLY A 409 33.67 7.01 -6.53
CA GLY A 409 34.43 7.79 -7.51
C GLY A 409 33.73 9.00 -8.14
N ASN A 410 34.21 10.20 -7.79
CA ASN A 410 33.90 11.49 -8.40
C ASN A 410 33.51 11.43 -9.89
N MET A 411 32.32 11.91 -10.25
CA MET A 411 32.08 12.49 -11.56
C MET A 411 30.89 13.46 -11.56
N SER A 412 31.09 14.53 -12.34
CA SER A 412 30.33 15.78 -12.47
C SER A 412 28.85 15.61 -12.82
N GLU A 413 28.05 16.57 -12.37
CA GLU A 413 26.63 16.79 -12.70
C GLU A 413 26.37 16.85 -14.21
N ASN A 414 25.23 16.29 -14.62
CA ASN A 414 24.68 16.08 -15.97
C ASN A 414 25.14 14.82 -16.71
N SER A 415 24.52 13.68 -16.39
CA SER A 415 24.39 12.57 -17.34
C SER A 415 23.14 11.74 -17.02
N GLU A 416 22.34 11.46 -18.06
CA GLU A 416 21.38 10.36 -18.09
C GLU A 416 22.05 9.08 -17.56
N VAL A 417 21.28 8.23 -16.86
CA VAL A 417 21.76 6.93 -16.38
C VAL A 417 22.23 6.12 -17.59
N SER A 418 23.55 6.06 -17.77
CA SER A 418 24.20 5.34 -18.87
C SER A 418 24.18 3.85 -18.58
N SER A 419 24.13 3.02 -19.63
CA SER A 419 24.17 1.56 -19.50
C SER A 419 25.38 1.00 -18.76
N ASP A 420 26.42 1.81 -18.55
CA ASP A 420 27.63 1.41 -17.83
C ASP A 420 27.41 1.29 -16.31
N ASP A 421 26.49 2.09 -15.73
CA ASP A 421 26.17 2.04 -14.29
C ASP A 421 25.40 0.76 -13.92
N TYR A 422 24.58 0.26 -14.85
CA TYR A 422 23.87 -1.01 -14.73
C TYR A 422 24.82 -2.22 -14.70
N TYR A 423 25.83 -2.23 -15.56
CA TYR A 423 26.82 -3.33 -15.61
C TYR A 423 27.67 -3.43 -14.34
N ASN A 424 27.89 -2.33 -13.63
CA ASN A 424 28.59 -2.33 -12.35
C ASN A 424 27.79 -3.03 -11.26
N VAL A 425 26.48 -2.75 -11.15
CA VAL A 425 25.59 -3.40 -10.16
C VAL A 425 25.39 -4.89 -10.44
N VAL A 426 25.17 -5.27 -11.70
CA VAL A 426 25.05 -6.69 -12.11
C VAL A 426 26.38 -7.43 -11.95
N GLY A 427 27.51 -6.75 -12.17
CA GLY A 427 28.85 -7.29 -11.99
C GLY A 427 29.18 -7.63 -10.52
N GLU A 428 28.72 -6.81 -9.56
CA GLU A 428 28.89 -7.11 -8.13
C GLU A 428 27.99 -8.26 -7.67
N LEU A 429 26.75 -8.34 -8.14
CA LEU A 429 25.84 -9.44 -7.81
C LEU A 429 26.35 -10.81 -8.32
N LYS A 430 27.01 -10.84 -9.48
CA LYS A 430 27.67 -12.07 -9.98
C LYS A 430 28.84 -12.53 -9.12
N LYS A 431 29.52 -11.63 -8.40
CA LYS A 431 30.64 -11.98 -7.49
C LYS A 431 30.16 -12.51 -6.14
N VAL A 432 28.96 -12.12 -5.69
CA VAL A 432 28.35 -12.61 -4.44
C VAL A 432 27.67 -13.98 -4.65
N SER A 433 27.40 -14.35 -5.91
CA SER A 433 26.75 -15.61 -6.31
C SER A 433 27.74 -16.76 -6.67
N GLN A 434 29.06 -16.57 -6.54
CA GLN A 434 30.07 -17.60 -6.83
C GLN A 434 30.75 -18.14 -5.58
#